data_AF-A0A7S0QHQ2-F1
#
_entry.id   AF-A0A7S0QHQ2-F1
#
_cell.length_a   1.000
_cell.length_b   1.000
_cell.length_c   1.000
_cell.angle_alpha   90.00
_cell.angle_beta   90.00
_cell.angle_gamma   90.00
#
_symmetry.space_group_name_H-M   'P 1'
#
loop_
_entity.id
_entity.type
_entity.pdbx_description
1 polymer ?
#
loop_
_entity_poly.entity_id
_entity_poly.type
_entity_poly.pdbx_seq_one_letter_code
_entity_poly.pdbx_strand_id
1 'polypeptide(L)'
;DIQIHQIFCDSMFSDLCEEMEAQSITGLAELKNYWTGDYRSRQAIRGFLKDKSIGTKRLASMPDRITNTINLQDGSVCLRPSVMNAYDGGSLASLDAWWLQWKEFMFRTHVQVFTGLSNVSPEPQIVCSLISPILRGKYPAITEEEQAISVPLQILCLAILDAIFVHILNSVSPGWEATRKTLCNALILGKVPRVCEIIAGSYRDCDVVFI
;
A
#
# COMPACT_ATOMS: atom_id res chain seq x y z
N ASP A 1 0.23 8.66 21.17
CA ASP A 1 -0.91 8.03 20.46
C ASP A 1 -1.95 9.11 20.30
N ILE A 2 -2.45 9.32 19.08
CA ILE A 2 -3.40 10.38 18.72
C ILE A 2 -4.51 9.78 17.86
N GLN A 3 -5.60 10.52 17.67
CA GLN A 3 -6.72 10.05 16.85
C GLN A 3 -6.37 10.06 15.36
N ILE A 4 -6.98 9.16 14.59
CA ILE A 4 -6.71 9.04 13.14
C ILE A 4 -7.01 10.34 12.39
N HIS A 5 -8.08 11.06 12.73
CA HIS A 5 -8.40 12.34 12.07
C HIS A 5 -7.33 13.44 12.23
N GLN A 6 -6.43 13.29 13.21
CA GLN A 6 -5.31 14.22 13.40
C GLN A 6 -4.12 13.89 12.49
N ILE A 7 -4.15 12.74 11.80
CA ILE A 7 -3.13 12.28 10.85
C ILE A 7 -3.72 12.25 9.44
N PHE A 8 -4.79 11.48 9.24
CA PHE A 8 -5.58 11.40 8.02
C PHE A 8 -6.85 12.20 8.24
N CYS A 9 -6.84 13.48 7.88
CA CYS A 9 -7.89 14.42 8.27
C CYS A 9 -9.16 14.32 7.42
N ASP A 10 -10.22 15.01 7.85
CA ASP A 10 -11.52 15.00 7.16
C ASP A 10 -11.41 15.53 5.72
N SER A 11 -10.45 16.42 5.40
CA SER A 11 -10.21 16.85 4.01
C SER A 11 -9.56 15.76 3.17
N MET A 12 -8.58 15.02 3.71
CA MET A 12 -8.00 13.86 3.01
C MET A 12 -9.05 12.77 2.77
N PHE A 13 -9.97 12.57 3.72
CA PHE A 13 -11.10 11.66 3.51
C PHE A 13 -12.04 12.15 2.40
N SER A 14 -12.36 13.45 2.37
CA SER A 14 -13.17 14.04 1.30
C SER A 14 -12.52 13.85 -0.07
N ASP A 15 -11.25 14.21 -0.19
CA ASP A 15 -10.44 13.98 -1.40
C ASP A 15 -10.48 12.52 -1.83
N LEU A 16 -10.34 11.59 -0.88
CA LEU A 16 -10.36 10.15 -1.18
C LEU A 16 -11.69 9.71 -1.76
N CYS A 17 -12.80 10.20 -1.22
CA CYS A 17 -14.13 9.93 -1.74
C CYS A 17 -14.31 10.47 -3.18
N GLU A 18 -13.82 11.67 -3.46
CA GLU A 18 -13.88 12.27 -4.81
C GLU A 18 -13.08 11.45 -5.82
N GLU A 19 -11.89 10.98 -5.46
CA GLU A 19 -11.07 10.11 -6.33
C GLU A 19 -11.75 8.75 -6.57
N MET A 20 -12.34 8.14 -5.53
CA MET A 20 -13.07 6.88 -5.67
C MET A 20 -14.33 7.04 -6.53
N GLU A 21 -15.05 8.15 -6.38
CA GLU A 21 -16.23 8.47 -7.20
C GLU A 21 -15.84 8.65 -8.68
N ALA A 22 -14.73 9.33 -8.96
CA ALA A 22 -14.19 9.49 -10.31
C ALA A 22 -13.84 8.13 -10.97
N GLN A 23 -13.48 7.12 -10.17
CA GLN A 23 -13.25 5.74 -10.62
C GLN A 23 -14.51 4.86 -10.59
N SER A 24 -15.70 5.45 -10.42
CA SER A 24 -16.98 4.73 -10.36
C SER A 24 -17.05 3.68 -9.25
N ILE A 25 -16.29 3.86 -8.16
CA ILE A 25 -16.36 2.99 -6.98
C ILE A 25 -17.63 3.32 -6.20
N THR A 26 -18.45 2.30 -5.96
CA THR A 26 -19.75 2.43 -5.27
C THR A 26 -19.61 2.24 -3.75
N GLY A 27 -20.67 2.57 -2.99
CA GLY A 27 -20.69 2.36 -1.53
C GLY A 27 -20.06 3.50 -0.69
N LEU A 28 -19.90 4.68 -1.28
CA LEU A 28 -19.22 5.82 -0.64
C LEU A 28 -20.04 6.45 0.50
N ALA A 29 -21.37 6.36 0.44
CA ALA A 29 -22.23 6.85 1.51
C ALA A 29 -22.05 6.01 2.79
N GLU A 30 -22.02 4.69 2.64
CA GLU A 30 -21.75 3.75 3.72
C GLU A 30 -20.32 3.88 4.23
N LEU A 31 -19.34 4.08 3.33
CA LEU A 31 -17.95 4.35 3.72
C LEU A 31 -17.86 5.60 4.61
N LYS A 32 -18.60 6.66 4.28
CA LYS A 32 -18.66 7.88 5.10
C LYS A 32 -19.23 7.61 6.49
N ASN A 33 -20.18 6.68 6.62
CA ASN A 33 -20.68 6.25 7.94
C ASN A 33 -19.58 5.55 8.74
N TYR A 34 -18.77 4.68 8.12
CA TYR A 34 -17.61 4.05 8.76
C TYR A 34 -16.55 5.07 9.17
N TRP A 35 -16.26 6.07 8.33
CA TRP A 35 -15.32 7.13 8.67
C TRP A 35 -15.79 7.93 9.88
N THR A 36 -17.02 8.46 9.81
CA THR A 36 -17.57 9.37 10.81
C THR A 36 -17.94 8.71 12.12
N GLY A 37 -18.48 7.49 12.07
CA GLY A 37 -18.93 6.73 13.23
C GLY A 37 -17.85 5.92 13.93
N ASP A 38 -16.73 5.65 13.27
CA ASP A 38 -15.69 4.77 13.81
C ASP A 38 -14.27 5.27 13.51
N TYR A 39 -13.78 5.07 12.29
CA TYR A 39 -12.35 5.16 11.96
C TYR A 39 -11.71 6.49 12.37
N ARG A 40 -12.36 7.63 12.12
CA ARG A 40 -11.78 8.94 12.39
C ARG A 40 -11.41 9.13 13.87
N SER A 41 -12.20 8.54 14.77
CA SER A 41 -12.10 8.72 16.21
C SER A 41 -11.17 7.72 16.91
N ARG A 42 -10.82 6.63 16.21
CA ARG A 42 -9.91 5.60 16.72
C ARG A 42 -8.54 6.20 17.03
N GLN A 43 -7.88 5.65 18.04
CA GLN A 43 -6.47 5.92 18.31
C GLN A 43 -5.61 5.23 17.23
N ALA A 44 -4.68 5.94 16.62
CA ALA A 44 -3.88 5.44 15.50
C ALA A 44 -3.13 4.14 15.85
N ILE A 45 -2.43 4.10 16.99
CA ILE A 45 -1.66 2.92 17.37
C ILE A 45 -2.55 1.91 18.08
N ARG A 46 -3.20 2.30 19.19
CA ARG A 46 -3.96 1.37 20.03
C ARG A 46 -5.26 0.89 19.38
N GLY A 47 -5.93 1.73 18.60
CA GLY A 47 -7.26 1.46 18.04
C GLY A 47 -7.26 1.03 16.57
N PHE A 48 -6.16 1.21 15.83
CA PHE A 48 -6.06 0.79 14.43
C PHE A 48 -4.91 -0.20 14.21
N LEU A 49 -3.65 0.21 14.43
CA LEU A 49 -2.50 -0.68 14.17
C LEU A 49 -2.51 -1.96 15.03
N LYS A 50 -2.97 -1.87 16.28
CA LYS A 50 -3.07 -3.02 17.20
C LYS A 50 -4.42 -3.74 17.14
N ASP A 51 -5.35 -3.27 16.32
CA ASP A 51 -6.65 -3.92 16.16
C ASP A 51 -6.50 -5.19 15.31
N LYS A 52 -6.66 -6.34 15.99
CA LYS A 52 -6.59 -7.66 15.34
C LYS A 52 -7.67 -7.84 14.27
N SER A 53 -8.81 -7.16 14.40
CA SER A 53 -9.93 -7.28 13.47
C SER A 53 -9.59 -6.76 12.08
N ILE A 54 -8.78 -5.70 11.96
CA ILE A 54 -8.32 -5.16 10.66
C ILE A 54 -7.52 -6.22 9.89
N GLY A 55 -6.66 -6.95 10.61
CA GLY A 55 -5.86 -8.05 10.06
C GLY A 55 -6.71 -9.26 9.66
N THR A 56 -7.64 -9.70 10.52
CA THR A 56 -8.50 -10.87 10.24
C THR A 56 -9.50 -10.60 9.12
N LYS A 57 -10.03 -9.38 9.04
CA LYS A 57 -10.89 -8.88 7.95
C LYS A 57 -10.13 -8.59 6.67
N ARG A 58 -8.80 -8.55 6.74
CA ARG A 58 -7.87 -8.30 5.62
C ARG A 58 -7.98 -6.91 4.98
N LEU A 59 -8.69 -5.97 5.61
CA LEU A 59 -9.01 -4.65 5.02
C LEU A 59 -7.77 -3.86 4.60
N ALA A 60 -6.67 -3.91 5.37
CA ALA A 60 -5.41 -3.29 4.95
C ALA A 60 -4.44 -4.27 4.28
N SER A 61 -4.38 -5.52 4.75
CA SER A 61 -3.37 -6.49 4.28
C SER A 61 -3.59 -7.05 2.86
N MET A 62 -4.84 -7.15 2.39
CA MET A 62 -5.13 -7.56 1.01
C MET A 62 -4.71 -6.50 0.00
N PRO A 63 -5.18 -5.24 0.11
CA PRO A 63 -4.76 -4.22 -0.84
C PRO A 63 -3.26 -3.93 -0.70
N ASP A 64 -2.67 -4.10 0.50
CA ASP A 64 -1.22 -4.02 0.68
C ASP A 64 -0.47 -5.06 -0.17
N ARG A 65 -0.88 -6.34 -0.12
CA ARG A 65 -0.27 -7.40 -0.93
C ARG A 65 -0.29 -7.12 -2.42
N ILE A 66 -1.35 -6.47 -2.90
CA ILE A 66 -1.56 -6.21 -4.33
C ILE A 66 -0.78 -4.96 -4.77
N THR A 67 -0.81 -3.89 -3.96
CA THR A 67 -0.37 -2.57 -4.41
C THR A 67 1.01 -2.16 -3.90
N ASN A 68 1.55 -2.82 -2.87
CA ASN A 68 2.83 -2.41 -2.27
C ASN A 68 4.01 -2.49 -3.25
N THR A 69 4.07 -3.55 -4.05
CA THR A 69 5.06 -3.75 -5.11
C THR A 69 4.39 -4.49 -6.25
N ILE A 70 4.16 -3.80 -7.35
CA ILE A 70 3.50 -4.33 -8.53
C ILE A 70 4.58 -4.71 -9.53
N ASN A 71 4.69 -6.01 -9.85
CA ASN A 71 5.57 -6.47 -10.92
C ASN A 71 4.93 -6.13 -12.27
N LEU A 72 5.67 -5.38 -13.09
CA LEU A 72 5.22 -4.97 -14.42
C LEU A 72 5.66 -6.00 -15.48
N GLN A 73 5.00 -5.96 -16.63
CA GLN A 73 5.29 -6.87 -17.75
C GLN A 73 6.74 -6.78 -18.23
N ASP A 74 7.34 -5.60 -18.20
CA ASP A 74 8.72 -5.36 -18.64
C ASP A 74 9.79 -5.85 -17.65
N GLY A 75 9.36 -6.49 -16.55
CA GLY A 75 10.23 -6.98 -15.48
C GLY A 75 10.64 -5.91 -14.47
N SER A 76 10.21 -4.65 -14.66
CA SER A 76 10.37 -3.60 -13.65
C SER A 76 9.28 -3.70 -12.58
N VAL A 77 9.37 -2.83 -11.56
CA VAL A 77 8.39 -2.78 -10.47
C VAL A 77 7.83 -1.38 -10.32
N CYS A 78 6.52 -1.29 -10.06
CA CYS A 78 5.86 -0.07 -9.63
C CYS A 78 5.63 -0.13 -8.11
N LEU A 79 6.14 0.87 -7.38
CA LEU A 79 6.13 0.88 -5.91
C LEU A 79 5.13 1.91 -5.39
N ARG A 80 4.27 1.50 -4.45
CA ARG A 80 3.36 2.41 -3.76
C ARG A 80 4.16 3.43 -2.94
N PRO A 81 3.77 4.72 -2.90
CA PRO A 81 4.28 5.69 -1.93
C PRO A 81 3.98 5.26 -0.48
N SER A 82 4.84 4.42 0.07
CA SER A 82 4.71 3.86 1.41
C SER A 82 6.10 3.73 2.04
N VAL A 83 6.14 3.75 3.38
CA VAL A 83 7.38 3.56 4.13
C VAL A 83 7.79 2.08 4.19
N MET A 84 6.89 1.16 3.83
CA MET A 84 7.08 -0.28 3.96
C MET A 84 7.84 -0.93 2.79
N ASN A 85 8.14 -0.15 1.74
CA ASN A 85 8.84 -0.65 0.55
C ASN A 85 10.00 0.28 0.16
N ALA A 86 10.61 -0.02 -0.99
CA ALA A 86 11.76 0.69 -1.54
C ALA A 86 11.42 1.96 -2.34
N TYR A 87 10.24 2.54 -2.14
CA TYR A 87 9.77 3.68 -2.93
C TYR A 87 10.77 4.84 -2.92
N ASP A 88 11.20 5.25 -4.11
CA ASP A 88 12.20 6.29 -4.36
C ASP A 88 11.68 7.46 -5.22
N GLY A 89 10.40 7.40 -5.65
CA GLY A 89 9.79 8.37 -6.58
C GLY A 89 9.59 9.79 -6.04
N GLY A 90 9.72 10.01 -4.73
CA GLY A 90 9.62 11.34 -4.14
C GLY A 90 9.75 11.36 -2.61
N SER A 91 9.34 12.47 -2.01
CA SER A 91 9.47 12.71 -0.55
C SER A 91 8.22 12.29 0.20
N LEU A 92 8.40 11.51 1.25
CA LEU A 92 7.45 11.10 2.28
C LEU A 92 7.68 11.86 3.60
N ALA A 93 8.53 12.90 3.59
CA ALA A 93 8.90 13.68 4.78
C ALA A 93 7.76 14.53 5.36
N SER A 94 6.63 14.65 4.65
CA SER A 94 5.40 15.25 5.18
C SER A 94 4.17 14.47 4.71
N LEU A 95 3.08 14.58 5.46
CA LEU A 95 1.80 13.95 5.11
C LEU A 95 1.24 14.54 3.81
N ASP A 96 1.37 15.85 3.59
CA ASP A 96 0.86 16.49 2.36
C ASP A 96 1.62 16.01 1.11
N ALA A 97 2.95 15.92 1.20
CA ALA A 97 3.78 15.43 0.10
C ALA A 97 3.46 13.96 -0.19
N TRP A 98 3.35 13.13 0.86
CA TRP A 98 2.95 11.73 0.73
C TRP A 98 1.55 11.61 0.10
N TRP A 99 0.57 12.37 0.58
CA TRP A 99 -0.83 12.25 0.14
C TRP A 99 -1.00 12.52 -1.35
N LEU A 100 -0.33 13.55 -1.87
CA LEU A 100 -0.36 13.85 -3.30
C LEU A 100 0.17 12.67 -4.15
N GLN A 101 1.32 12.12 -3.77
CA GLN A 101 1.91 10.98 -4.45
C GLN A 101 1.05 9.72 -4.31
N TRP A 102 0.50 9.47 -3.12
CA TRP A 102 -0.34 8.30 -2.86
C TRP A 102 -1.61 8.32 -3.71
N LYS A 103 -2.28 9.48 -3.83
CA LYS A 103 -3.44 9.65 -4.72
C LYS A 103 -3.07 9.45 -6.19
N GLU A 104 -1.98 10.06 -6.64
CA GLU A 104 -1.48 9.88 -8.01
C GLU A 104 -1.22 8.41 -8.33
N PHE A 105 -0.56 7.71 -7.41
CA PHE A 105 -0.29 6.29 -7.53
C PHE A 105 -1.58 5.46 -7.60
N MET A 106 -2.52 5.67 -6.68
CA MET A 106 -3.71 4.83 -6.59
C MET A 106 -4.71 5.07 -7.74
N PHE A 107 -4.91 6.31 -8.15
CA PHE A 107 -6.05 6.70 -9.00
C PHE A 107 -5.70 7.19 -10.40
N ARG A 108 -4.41 7.42 -10.70
CA ARG A 108 -3.96 7.95 -12.00
C ARG A 108 -2.86 7.10 -12.64
N THR A 109 -2.08 6.38 -11.83
CA THR A 109 -1.03 5.50 -12.36
C THR A 109 -1.65 4.28 -13.03
N HIS A 110 -1.30 4.08 -14.30
CA HIS A 110 -1.68 2.91 -15.08
C HIS A 110 -0.53 1.90 -15.11
N VAL A 111 -0.85 0.64 -14.86
CA VAL A 111 0.12 -0.46 -14.82
C VAL A 111 -0.33 -1.59 -15.73
N GLN A 112 0.63 -2.18 -16.45
CA GLN A 112 0.41 -3.38 -17.23
C GLN A 112 0.97 -4.58 -16.48
N VAL A 113 0.07 -5.45 -16.02
CA VAL A 113 0.38 -6.55 -15.10
C VAL A 113 0.05 -7.90 -15.74
N PHE A 114 0.61 -8.97 -15.20
CA PHE A 114 0.22 -10.31 -15.63
C PHE A 114 -1.16 -10.69 -15.06
N THR A 115 -2.05 -11.21 -15.91
CA THR A 115 -3.29 -11.89 -15.57
C THR A 115 -3.05 -13.41 -15.53
N GLY A 116 -3.04 -14.00 -14.34
CA GLY A 116 -2.77 -15.44 -14.18
C GLY A 116 -1.30 -15.83 -14.35
N LEU A 117 -1.03 -17.07 -14.80
CA LEU A 117 0.32 -17.64 -14.82
C LEU A 117 1.26 -17.01 -15.85
N SER A 118 0.73 -16.42 -16.93
CA SER A 118 1.56 -15.89 -18.02
C SER A 118 0.83 -14.97 -19.01
N ASN A 119 -0.46 -14.70 -18.85
CA ASN A 119 -1.14 -13.76 -19.74
C ASN A 119 -0.88 -12.34 -19.24
N VAL A 120 -0.79 -11.37 -20.15
CA VAL A 120 -0.66 -9.96 -19.80
C VAL A 120 -2.07 -9.36 -19.78
N SER A 121 -2.33 -8.36 -18.93
CA SER A 121 -3.56 -7.60 -19.02
C SER A 121 -3.67 -7.00 -20.43
N PRO A 122 -4.81 -7.15 -21.11
CA PRO A 122 -4.97 -6.69 -22.49
C PRO A 122 -4.76 -5.17 -22.60
N GLU A 123 -5.11 -4.44 -21.55
CA GLU A 123 -4.93 -2.99 -21.44
C GLU A 123 -4.25 -2.62 -20.11
N PRO A 124 -3.55 -1.47 -20.03
CA PRO A 124 -3.10 -0.90 -18.78
C PRO A 124 -4.28 -0.64 -17.82
N GLN A 125 -4.11 -0.97 -16.55
CA GLN A 125 -5.13 -0.82 -15.52
C GLN A 125 -4.71 0.23 -14.50
N ILE A 126 -5.64 1.05 -14.02
CA ILE A 126 -5.39 1.96 -12.90
C ILE A 126 -5.14 1.12 -11.64
N VAL A 127 -4.18 1.51 -10.80
CA VAL A 127 -3.78 0.71 -9.64
C VAL A 127 -4.95 0.34 -8.72
N CYS A 128 -5.88 1.26 -8.44
CA CYS A 128 -7.02 0.98 -7.57
C CYS A 128 -7.94 -0.12 -8.12
N SER A 129 -8.02 -0.31 -9.45
CA SER A 129 -8.84 -1.37 -10.05
C SER A 129 -8.26 -2.77 -9.85
N LEU A 130 -7.01 -2.89 -9.41
CA LEU A 130 -6.40 -4.16 -9.02
C LEU A 130 -6.95 -4.70 -7.69
N ILE A 131 -7.59 -3.85 -6.89
CA ILE A 131 -8.15 -4.24 -5.59
C ILE A 131 -9.46 -5.00 -5.81
N SER A 132 -9.43 -6.29 -5.50
CA SER A 132 -10.61 -7.15 -5.59
C SER A 132 -11.49 -7.07 -4.34
N PRO A 133 -12.81 -7.30 -4.46
CA PRO A 133 -13.70 -7.44 -3.32
C PRO A 133 -13.24 -8.53 -2.35
N ILE A 134 -13.45 -8.31 -1.05
CA ILE A 134 -13.22 -9.34 -0.02
C ILE A 134 -14.52 -10.11 0.14
N LEU A 135 -14.48 -11.42 -0.15
CA LEU A 135 -15.64 -12.29 -0.04
C LEU A 135 -15.67 -12.98 1.33
N ARG A 136 -16.79 -12.87 2.03
CA ARG A 136 -17.06 -13.49 3.33
C ARG A 136 -16.90 -15.01 3.29
N GLY A 137 -17.25 -15.64 2.17
CA GLY A 137 -17.03 -17.08 1.97
C GLY A 137 -15.57 -17.51 2.11
N LYS A 138 -14.62 -16.61 1.79
CA LYS A 138 -13.17 -16.82 1.98
C LYS A 138 -12.65 -16.20 3.29
N TYR A 139 -13.24 -15.10 3.73
CA TYR A 139 -12.83 -14.33 4.90
C TYR A 139 -14.03 -14.08 5.82
N PRO A 140 -14.39 -15.02 6.70
CA PRO A 140 -15.66 -14.97 7.45
C PRO A 140 -15.71 -13.88 8.52
N ALA A 141 -14.61 -13.17 8.77
CA ALA A 141 -14.53 -12.10 9.75
C ALA A 141 -15.19 -10.78 9.30
N ILE A 142 -15.44 -10.61 8.00
CA ILE A 142 -16.20 -9.45 7.49
C ILE A 142 -17.71 -9.70 7.64
N THR A 143 -18.44 -8.63 7.92
CA THR A 143 -19.90 -8.59 7.88
C THR A 143 -20.42 -8.54 6.43
N GLU A 144 -21.73 -8.72 6.24
CA GLU A 144 -22.35 -8.61 4.90
C GLU A 144 -22.29 -7.16 4.40
N GLU A 145 -22.45 -6.20 5.31
CA GLU A 145 -22.33 -4.77 5.05
C GLU A 145 -20.90 -4.42 4.62
N GLU A 146 -19.89 -4.93 5.34
CA GLU A 146 -18.48 -4.73 4.96
C GLU A 146 -18.15 -5.39 3.63
N GLN A 147 -18.70 -6.56 3.31
CA GLN A 147 -18.51 -7.20 2.01
C GLN A 147 -19.02 -6.31 0.87
N ALA A 148 -20.22 -5.75 1.02
CA ALA A 148 -20.89 -4.93 0.01
C ALA A 148 -20.06 -3.69 -0.37
N ILE A 149 -19.29 -3.14 0.57
CA ILE A 149 -18.42 -1.97 0.34
C ILE A 149 -16.94 -2.28 0.57
N SER A 150 -16.53 -3.53 0.35
CA SER A 150 -15.19 -4.01 0.73
C SER A 150 -14.06 -3.34 -0.05
N VAL A 151 -14.29 -2.91 -1.30
CA VAL A 151 -13.28 -2.20 -2.10
C VAL A 151 -12.98 -0.80 -1.52
N PRO A 152 -13.95 0.11 -1.36
CA PRO A 152 -13.68 1.41 -0.76
C PRO A 152 -13.20 1.31 0.69
N LEU A 153 -13.67 0.33 1.49
CA LEU A 153 -13.15 0.07 2.83
C LEU A 153 -11.67 -0.32 2.82
N GLN A 154 -11.26 -1.16 1.87
CA GLN A 154 -9.86 -1.56 1.70
C GLN A 154 -8.98 -0.35 1.38
N ILE A 155 -9.42 0.50 0.46
CA ILE A 155 -8.70 1.72 0.06
C ILE A 155 -8.55 2.67 1.25
N LEU A 156 -9.64 2.93 2.00
CA LEU A 156 -9.60 3.75 3.21
C LEU A 156 -8.63 3.19 4.26
N CYS A 157 -8.73 1.90 4.56
CA CYS A 157 -7.87 1.26 5.56
C CYS A 157 -6.40 1.27 5.15
N LEU A 158 -6.11 1.13 3.85
CA LEU A 158 -4.75 1.23 3.32
C LEU A 158 -4.20 2.66 3.46
N ALA A 159 -5.00 3.68 3.08
CA ALA A 159 -4.61 5.09 3.21
C ALA A 159 -4.33 5.45 4.67
N ILE A 160 -5.19 5.05 5.61
CA ILE A 160 -4.99 5.25 7.05
C ILE A 160 -3.71 4.56 7.52
N LEU A 161 -3.47 3.31 7.10
CA LEU A 161 -2.28 2.55 7.49
C LEU A 161 -0.99 3.28 7.07
N ASP A 162 -0.90 3.63 5.79
CA ASP A 162 0.27 4.32 5.24
C ASP A 162 0.46 5.71 5.90
N ALA A 163 -0.62 6.48 6.08
CA ALA A 163 -0.59 7.78 6.74
C ALA A 163 -0.05 7.68 8.18
N ILE A 164 -0.50 6.69 8.95
CA ILE A 164 -0.03 6.45 10.32
C ILE A 164 1.46 6.14 10.31
N PHE A 165 1.94 5.29 9.40
CA PHE A 165 3.35 4.95 9.35
C PHE A 165 4.23 6.15 8.94
N VAL A 166 3.80 6.94 7.95
CA VAL A 166 4.46 8.19 7.57
C VAL A 166 4.53 9.14 8.77
N HIS A 167 3.42 9.33 9.47
CA HIS A 167 3.37 10.18 10.66
C HIS A 167 4.30 9.68 11.77
N ILE A 168 4.32 8.38 12.06
CA ILE A 168 5.20 7.79 13.07
C ILE A 168 6.65 8.12 12.72
N LEU A 169 7.11 7.80 11.52
CA LEU A 169 8.51 8.00 11.14
C LEU A 169 8.91 9.48 11.12
N ASN A 170 8.05 10.36 10.61
CA ASN A 170 8.28 11.80 10.63
C ASN A 170 8.32 12.38 12.05
N SER A 171 7.62 11.76 13.00
CA SER A 171 7.59 12.21 14.39
C SER A 171 8.73 11.66 15.23
N VAL A 172 9.12 10.39 15.04
CA VAL A 172 10.11 9.73 15.92
C VAL A 172 11.53 9.71 15.36
N SER A 173 11.69 9.88 14.04
CA SER A 173 13.01 9.81 13.39
C SER A 173 13.12 10.79 12.23
N PRO A 174 13.16 12.11 12.48
CA PRO A 174 13.42 13.09 11.43
C PRO A 174 14.69 12.74 10.65
N GLY A 175 14.61 12.69 9.32
CA GLY A 175 15.73 12.24 8.46
C GLY A 175 15.76 10.73 8.15
N TRP A 176 14.78 9.95 8.62
CA TRP A 176 14.64 8.52 8.31
C TRP A 176 14.68 8.22 6.81
N GLU A 177 14.20 9.15 5.97
CA GLU A 177 14.19 8.97 4.51
C GLU A 177 15.57 8.79 3.91
N ALA A 178 16.55 9.58 4.37
CA ALA A 178 17.92 9.48 3.89
C ALA A 178 18.50 8.11 4.26
N THR A 179 18.26 7.68 5.49
CA THR A 179 18.67 6.34 5.97
C THR A 179 18.01 5.24 5.16
N ARG A 180 16.69 5.33 4.91
CA ARG A 180 15.96 4.38 4.06
C ARG A 180 16.55 4.33 2.65
N LYS A 181 16.79 5.48 2.01
CA LYS A 181 17.38 5.56 0.67
C LYS A 181 18.73 4.86 0.61
N THR A 182 19.61 5.10 1.59
CA THR A 182 20.90 4.41 1.68
C THR A 182 20.72 2.89 1.81
N LEU A 183 19.81 2.43 2.67
CA LEU A 183 19.53 1.00 2.85
C LEU A 183 18.93 0.35 1.60
N CYS A 184 17.96 1.00 0.94
CA CYS A 184 17.35 0.50 -0.28
C CYS A 184 18.38 0.40 -1.42
N ASN A 185 19.24 1.41 -1.58
CA ASN A 185 20.32 1.37 -2.56
C ASN A 185 21.29 0.20 -2.30
N ALA A 186 21.70 0.00 -1.05
CA ALA A 186 22.64 -1.05 -0.69
C ALA A 186 22.05 -2.46 -0.77
N LEU A 187 20.81 -2.65 -0.31
CA LEU A 187 20.23 -3.98 -0.06
C LEU A 187 19.27 -4.45 -1.14
N ILE A 188 18.72 -3.54 -1.95
CA ILE A 188 17.71 -3.86 -2.96
C ILE A 188 18.29 -3.62 -4.35
N LEU A 189 18.66 -2.38 -4.66
CA LEU A 189 19.18 -2.02 -5.99
C LEU A 189 20.58 -2.61 -6.24
N GLY A 190 21.45 -2.58 -5.23
CA GLY A 190 22.80 -3.16 -5.29
C GLY A 190 22.84 -4.68 -5.14
N LYS A 191 21.71 -5.34 -4.87
CA LYS A 191 21.69 -6.77 -4.54
C LYS A 191 22.19 -7.65 -5.68
N VAL A 192 21.62 -7.50 -6.88
CA VAL A 192 21.97 -8.35 -8.02
C VAL A 192 23.43 -8.16 -8.44
N PRO A 193 23.94 -6.93 -8.67
CA PRO A 193 25.35 -6.71 -8.94
C PRO A 193 26.26 -7.32 -7.87
N ARG A 194 25.91 -7.12 -6.59
CA ARG A 194 26.71 -7.66 -5.48
C ARG A 194 26.72 -9.17 -5.42
N VAL A 195 25.58 -9.82 -5.69
CA VAL A 195 25.48 -11.28 -5.79
C VAL A 195 26.33 -11.78 -6.96
N CYS A 196 26.25 -11.14 -8.12
CA CYS A 196 27.09 -11.47 -9.27
C CYS A 196 28.58 -11.33 -8.96
N GLU A 197 28.99 -10.25 -8.27
CA GLU A 197 30.37 -10.06 -7.81
C GLU A 197 30.83 -11.18 -6.88
N ILE A 198 30.01 -11.56 -5.90
CA ILE A 198 30.33 -12.62 -4.93
C ILE A 198 30.46 -13.96 -5.65
N ILE A 199 29.54 -14.30 -6.56
CA ILE A 199 29.61 -15.53 -7.35
C ILE A 199 30.88 -15.53 -8.20
N ALA A 200 31.12 -14.45 -8.95
CA ALA A 200 32.27 -14.35 -9.85
C ALA A 200 33.63 -14.31 -9.14
N GLY A 201 33.67 -13.87 -7.88
CA GLY A 201 34.89 -13.74 -7.08
C GLY A 201 35.17 -14.93 -6.16
N SER A 202 34.17 -15.37 -5.40
CA SER A 202 34.34 -16.35 -4.32
C SER A 202 33.91 -17.77 -4.70
N TYR A 203 32.97 -17.89 -5.65
CA TYR A 203 32.34 -19.18 -6.00
C TYR A 203 32.51 -19.54 -7.47
N ARG A 204 33.47 -18.91 -8.16
CA ARG A 204 33.67 -19.08 -9.61
C ARG A 204 33.88 -20.54 -10.01
N ASP A 205 34.64 -21.26 -9.20
CA ASP A 205 35.04 -22.64 -9.46
C ASP A 205 34.26 -23.65 -8.58
N CYS A 206 33.17 -23.21 -7.95
CA CYS A 206 32.32 -24.09 -7.15
C CYS A 206 31.20 -24.69 -8.00
N ASP A 207 30.95 -25.98 -7.83
CA ASP A 207 29.76 -26.62 -8.37
C ASP A 207 28.51 -26.15 -7.62
N VAL A 208 27.53 -25.62 -8.35
CA VAL A 208 26.25 -25.20 -7.78
C VAL A 208 25.26 -26.36 -7.85
N VAL A 209 24.88 -26.90 -6.68
CA VAL A 209 23.84 -27.91 -6.57
C VAL A 209 22.55 -27.27 -6.05
N PHE A 210 21.49 -27.28 -6.86
CA PHE A 210 20.14 -26.96 -6.40
C PHE A 210 19.53 -28.21 -5.74
N ILE A 211 19.20 -28.10 -4.46
CA ILE A 211 18.51 -29.14 -3.67
C ILE A 211 17.03 -28.79 -3.59
#